data_AF-A0A2Y9BZF1-F1
#
_entry.id   AF-A0A2Y9BZF1-F1
#
_cell.length_a   1.000
_cell.length_b   1.000
_cell.length_c   1.000
_cell.angle_alpha   90.00
_cell.angle_beta   90.00
_cell.angle_gamma   90.00
#
_symmetry.space_group_name_H-M   'P 1'
#
loop_
_entity.id
_entity.type
_entity.pdbx_description
1 polymer ?
#
loop_
_entity_poly.entity_id
_entity_poly.type
_entity_poly.pdbx_seq_one_letter_code
_entity_poly.pdbx_strand_id
1 'polypeptide(L)'
;MTDTDPSQNADPAAGFRIEAGAGEWTATILSAVPEGAGLSVAVRPDGPVSIHLVHADAFQALPETGAALYSARVTGPVRFEVAAAVPGDHALVLDNRGGAERRRAEVEITATAPGGVEPEAYEAAADAMLRAVSEGMAQMLRFDPGFSAGRCGRVAPFGEGGLVCIEFPLTVMARVTPREAASGIIMLTIFCRLAEGMAARLGRRLSSEERDGLAVATMTVLGYGGPARAALAHLATPGAAEVLRAEMEADADILPDTGRAQRLRDEGEAGVARWHDVLLASLSDMVLERIETAPPSWTSAGAVATERAARAG
;
A
#
# COMPACT_ATOMS: atom_id res chain seq x y z
N MET A 1 5.38 49.08 -17.31
CA MET A 1 4.33 48.48 -16.46
C MET A 1 3.43 47.70 -17.38
N THR A 2 3.68 46.41 -17.49
CA THR A 2 2.81 45.46 -18.19
C THR A 2 2.38 44.49 -17.10
N ASP A 3 1.12 44.64 -16.67
CA ASP A 3 0.45 43.76 -15.72
C ASP A 3 0.37 42.35 -16.30
N THR A 4 0.97 41.41 -15.57
CA THR A 4 0.75 39.97 -15.78
C THR A 4 -0.36 39.56 -14.81
N ASP A 5 -1.53 39.25 -15.36
CA ASP A 5 -2.70 38.76 -14.63
C ASP A 5 -2.43 37.33 -14.09
N PRO A 6 -2.39 37.09 -12.77
CA PRO A 6 -2.09 35.78 -12.22
C PRO A 6 -3.32 35.16 -11.56
N SER A 7 -4.34 34.77 -12.33
CA SER A 7 -5.24 33.67 -11.91
C SER A 7 -6.08 33.18 -13.08
N GLN A 8 -5.64 32.08 -13.70
CA GLN A 8 -6.56 31.26 -14.49
C GLN A 8 -7.27 30.30 -13.52
N ASN A 9 -8.50 30.65 -13.14
CA ASN A 9 -9.40 29.73 -12.44
C ASN A 9 -9.82 28.61 -13.41
N ALA A 10 -9.59 27.36 -13.01
CA ALA A 10 -9.86 26.19 -13.84
C ALA A 10 -11.05 25.37 -13.29
N ASP A 11 -11.95 24.97 -14.19
CA ASP A 11 -13.12 24.11 -13.96
C ASP A 11 -12.75 22.67 -13.51
N PRO A 12 -13.67 21.87 -12.94
CA PRO A 12 -13.38 20.63 -12.18
C PRO A 12 -12.90 19.40 -13.00
N ALA A 13 -12.51 19.60 -14.25
CA ALA A 13 -11.68 18.66 -15.02
C ALA A 13 -10.79 19.48 -15.95
N ALA A 14 -9.69 20.01 -15.40
CA ALA A 14 -8.81 20.93 -16.11
C ALA A 14 -7.52 20.24 -16.55
N GLY A 15 -7.36 20.08 -17.86
CA GLY A 15 -6.06 19.87 -18.47
C GLY A 15 -5.38 21.22 -18.73
N PHE A 16 -4.19 21.43 -18.19
CA PHE A 16 -3.41 22.65 -18.42
C PHE A 16 -1.92 22.35 -18.62
N ARG A 17 -1.18 23.34 -19.13
CA ARG A 17 0.27 23.27 -19.29
C ARG A 17 0.92 24.21 -18.28
N ILE A 18 1.95 23.72 -17.61
CA ILE A 18 2.82 24.51 -16.74
C ILE A 18 4.24 24.49 -17.30
N GLU A 19 4.94 25.63 -17.26
CA GLU A 19 6.31 25.77 -17.74
C GLU A 19 7.15 26.50 -16.70
N ALA A 20 8.40 26.06 -16.51
CA ALA A 20 9.36 26.69 -15.63
C ALA A 20 10.69 26.89 -16.36
N GLY A 21 11.28 28.09 -16.23
CA GLY A 21 12.61 28.39 -16.76
C GLY A 21 13.70 27.56 -16.10
N ALA A 22 14.91 27.62 -16.66
CA ALA A 22 16.08 27.00 -16.04
C ALA A 22 16.41 27.75 -14.74
N GLY A 23 16.63 27.04 -13.64
CA GLY A 23 16.90 27.69 -12.35
C GLY A 23 15.66 28.30 -11.69
N GLU A 24 14.46 28.03 -12.20
CA GLU A 24 13.20 28.62 -11.73
C GLU A 24 12.18 27.56 -11.34
N TRP A 25 11.09 28.00 -10.73
CA TRP A 25 9.91 27.20 -10.48
C TRP A 25 8.67 28.02 -10.82
N THR A 26 7.59 27.33 -11.18
CA THR A 26 6.29 27.94 -11.49
C THR A 26 5.21 27.15 -10.76
N ALA A 27 4.07 27.75 -10.48
CA ALA A 27 2.92 27.02 -9.95
C ALA A 27 1.60 27.44 -10.58
N THR A 28 0.65 26.50 -10.50
CA THR A 28 -0.76 26.73 -10.79
C THR A 28 -1.53 26.59 -9.49
N ILE A 29 -2.41 27.57 -9.22
CA ILE A 29 -3.26 27.57 -8.03
C ILE A 29 -4.56 26.82 -8.33
N LEU A 30 -4.87 25.88 -7.45
CA LEU A 30 -6.15 25.21 -7.31
C LEU A 30 -6.90 25.95 -6.21
N SER A 31 -7.84 26.79 -6.61
CA SER A 31 -8.56 27.66 -5.68
C SER A 31 -9.67 26.92 -4.95
N ALA A 32 -9.92 27.28 -3.69
CA ALA A 32 -11.07 26.82 -2.91
C ALA A 32 -11.23 25.29 -2.83
N VAL A 33 -10.13 24.55 -2.68
CA VAL A 33 -10.17 23.09 -2.48
C VAL A 33 -10.73 22.79 -1.08
N PRO A 34 -11.83 22.03 -0.95
CA PRO A 34 -12.37 21.68 0.36
C PRO A 34 -11.45 20.73 1.13
N GLU A 35 -11.50 20.78 2.45
CA GLU A 35 -10.84 19.80 3.31
C GLU A 35 -11.34 18.39 3.00
N GLY A 36 -10.44 17.42 2.84
CA GLY A 36 -10.77 16.04 2.49
C GLY A 36 -11.14 15.84 1.01
N ALA A 37 -11.05 16.86 0.16
CA ALA A 37 -11.22 16.70 -1.28
C ALA A 37 -10.10 15.83 -1.87
N GLY A 38 -10.48 14.89 -2.74
CA GLY A 38 -9.54 14.05 -3.47
C GLY A 38 -8.96 14.81 -4.65
N LEU A 39 -7.63 14.86 -4.75
CA LEU A 39 -6.91 15.49 -5.85
C LEU A 39 -6.19 14.40 -6.64
N SER A 40 -6.80 13.96 -7.74
CA SER A 40 -6.16 13.07 -8.71
C SER A 40 -5.39 13.90 -9.73
N VAL A 41 -4.07 13.76 -9.73
CA VAL A 41 -3.16 14.54 -10.58
C VAL A 41 -2.39 13.60 -11.50
N ALA A 42 -2.43 13.86 -12.80
CA ALA A 42 -1.57 13.23 -13.78
C ALA A 42 -0.65 14.29 -14.40
N VAL A 43 0.67 14.05 -14.39
CA VAL A 43 1.68 14.98 -14.92
C VAL A 43 2.52 14.26 -15.96
N ARG A 44 2.71 14.89 -17.12
CA ARG A 44 3.60 14.42 -18.20
C ARG A 44 4.66 15.50 -18.48
N PRO A 45 5.82 15.43 -17.81
CA PRO A 45 6.91 16.37 -18.04
C PRO A 45 7.70 16.00 -19.31
N ASP A 46 8.31 17.00 -19.95
CA ASP A 46 9.19 16.82 -21.11
C ASP A 46 10.65 16.52 -20.74
N GLY A 47 10.95 16.42 -19.44
CA GLY A 47 12.26 16.08 -18.90
C GLY A 47 12.27 16.01 -17.37
N PRO A 48 13.45 15.82 -16.76
CA PRO A 48 13.57 15.75 -15.30
C PRO A 48 13.18 17.05 -14.60
N VAL A 49 12.23 16.98 -13.67
CA VAL A 49 11.71 18.11 -12.87
C VAL A 49 11.28 17.62 -11.49
N SER A 50 11.09 18.53 -10.53
CA SER A 50 10.43 18.23 -9.26
C SER A 50 8.98 18.72 -9.30
N ILE A 51 8.06 17.90 -8.79
CA ILE A 51 6.65 18.22 -8.66
C ILE A 51 6.30 18.29 -7.18
N HIS A 52 5.67 19.39 -6.77
CA HIS A 52 5.16 19.56 -5.41
C HIS A 52 3.69 19.94 -5.45
N LEU A 53 2.90 19.41 -4.52
CA LEU A 53 1.55 19.87 -4.24
C LEU A 53 1.52 20.34 -2.79
N VAL A 54 1.29 21.63 -2.59
CA VAL A 54 1.35 22.29 -1.28
C VAL A 54 0.11 23.12 -1.03
N HIS A 55 -0.21 23.39 0.24
CA HIS A 55 -1.16 24.45 0.56
C HIS A 55 -0.57 25.82 0.18
N ALA A 56 -1.40 26.78 -0.21
CA ALA A 56 -0.96 28.10 -0.65
C ALA A 56 -0.16 28.87 0.42
N ASP A 57 -0.43 28.65 1.71
CA ASP A 57 0.37 29.27 2.78
C ASP A 57 1.80 28.72 2.84
N ALA A 58 2.00 27.44 2.49
CA ALA A 58 3.31 26.79 2.45
C ALA A 58 4.08 27.12 1.16
N PHE A 59 3.41 27.72 0.17
CA PHE A 59 4.00 28.12 -1.10
C PHE A 59 5.16 29.11 -0.94
N GLN A 60 5.05 30.05 0.01
CA GLN A 60 6.11 31.04 0.27
C GLN A 60 7.37 30.43 0.87
N ALA A 61 7.26 29.26 1.49
CA ALA A 61 8.37 28.54 2.11
C ALA A 61 9.07 27.57 1.14
N LEU A 62 8.67 27.52 -0.14
CA LEU A 62 9.32 26.66 -1.11
C LEU A 62 10.81 27.03 -1.26
N PRO A 63 11.70 26.03 -1.22
CA PRO A 63 11.43 24.61 -1.41
C PRO A 63 11.43 23.75 -0.15
N GLU A 64 11.34 24.35 1.03
CA GLU A 64 11.32 23.60 2.28
C GLU A 64 9.92 22.96 2.46
N THR A 65 9.70 21.85 1.76
CA THR A 65 8.39 21.20 1.54
C THR A 65 7.94 20.30 2.70
N GLY A 66 8.34 20.60 3.94
CA GLY A 66 8.01 19.78 5.11
C GLY A 66 6.50 19.54 5.31
N ALA A 67 5.65 20.39 4.70
CA ALA A 67 4.19 20.31 4.71
C ALA A 67 3.56 20.04 3.33
N ALA A 68 4.31 19.51 2.35
CA ALA A 68 3.75 19.17 1.05
C ALA A 68 2.85 17.92 1.14
N LEU A 69 1.68 17.99 0.49
CA LEU A 69 0.80 16.83 0.29
C LEU A 69 1.45 15.80 -0.64
N TYR A 70 2.25 16.29 -1.59
CA TYR A 70 3.04 15.45 -2.49
C TYR A 70 4.34 16.16 -2.85
N SER A 71 5.44 15.42 -2.92
CA SER A 71 6.73 15.93 -3.36
C SER A 71 7.58 14.81 -3.96
N ALA A 72 7.92 14.93 -5.25
CA ALA A 72 8.78 13.95 -5.90
C ALA A 72 9.57 14.57 -7.06
N ARG A 73 10.79 14.07 -7.28
CA ARG A 73 11.51 14.28 -8.54
C ARG A 73 11.04 13.25 -9.55
N VAL A 74 10.66 13.70 -10.74
CA VAL A 74 10.10 12.87 -11.80
C VAL A 74 10.89 13.04 -13.09
N THR A 75 11.07 11.95 -13.83
CA THR A 75 11.79 11.91 -15.12
C THR A 75 10.90 11.50 -16.29
N GLY A 76 9.62 11.24 -16.03
CA GLY A 76 8.62 10.81 -16.99
C GLY A 76 7.20 10.96 -16.43
N PRO A 77 6.18 10.43 -17.12
CA PRO A 77 4.79 10.52 -16.68
C PRO A 77 4.55 9.96 -15.28
N VAL A 78 3.77 10.68 -14.48
CA VAL A 78 3.39 10.28 -13.12
C VAL A 78 1.90 10.51 -12.90
N ARG A 79 1.28 9.67 -12.06
CA ARG A 79 -0.07 9.90 -11.55
C ARG A 79 -0.07 9.64 -10.04
N PHE A 80 -0.72 10.52 -9.29
CA PHE A 80 -0.89 10.38 -7.85
C PHE A 80 -2.26 10.92 -7.43
N GLU A 81 -2.67 10.52 -6.23
CA GLU A 81 -3.90 10.95 -5.61
C GLU A 81 -3.60 11.30 -4.16
N VAL A 82 -4.06 12.47 -3.72
CA VAL A 82 -3.91 12.94 -2.34
C VAL A 82 -5.22 13.57 -1.86
N ALA A 83 -5.47 13.49 -0.55
CA ALA A 83 -6.55 14.25 0.07
C ALA A 83 -6.01 15.61 0.56
N ALA A 84 -6.76 16.68 0.34
CA ALA A 84 -6.44 17.98 0.91
C ALA A 84 -6.59 17.92 2.45
N ALA A 85 -5.50 18.11 3.19
CA ALA A 85 -5.51 18.02 4.66
C ALA A 85 -6.15 19.23 5.34
N VAL A 86 -6.21 20.36 4.65
CA VAL A 86 -6.83 21.61 5.10
C VAL A 86 -7.64 22.19 3.94
N PRO A 87 -8.73 22.94 4.21
CA PRO A 87 -9.45 23.63 3.15
C PRO A 87 -8.66 24.86 2.68
N GLY A 88 -8.82 25.23 1.42
CA GLY A 88 -8.25 26.45 0.87
C GLY A 88 -7.52 26.25 -0.45
N ASP A 89 -6.70 27.22 -0.79
CA ASP A 89 -5.97 27.23 -2.05
C ASP A 89 -4.77 26.28 -1.97
N HIS A 90 -4.54 25.52 -3.03
CA HIS A 90 -3.40 24.62 -3.14
C HIS A 90 -2.58 24.96 -4.38
N ALA A 91 -1.26 24.83 -4.33
CA ALA A 91 -0.38 25.10 -5.45
C ALA A 91 0.24 23.80 -5.96
N LEU A 92 0.03 23.50 -7.25
CA LEU A 92 0.84 22.52 -7.96
C LEU A 92 2.06 23.23 -8.54
N VAL A 93 3.24 22.83 -8.08
CA VAL A 93 4.52 23.46 -8.39
C VAL A 93 5.32 22.57 -9.33
N LEU A 94 5.78 23.16 -10.42
CA LEU A 94 6.84 22.62 -11.28
C LEU A 94 8.17 23.29 -10.88
N ASP A 95 9.02 22.59 -10.15
CA ASP A 95 10.34 23.08 -9.74
C ASP A 95 11.44 22.56 -10.68
N ASN A 96 12.05 23.49 -11.40
CA ASN A 96 13.13 23.26 -12.37
C ASN A 96 14.43 23.99 -11.95
N ARG A 97 14.61 24.29 -10.66
CA ARG A 97 15.81 24.97 -10.18
C ARG A 97 17.09 24.17 -10.35
N GLY A 98 16.98 22.84 -10.36
CA GLY A 98 18.10 21.94 -10.66
C GLY A 98 18.35 21.71 -12.16
N GLY A 99 17.56 22.32 -13.05
CA GLY A 99 17.63 22.13 -14.49
C GLY A 99 18.41 23.24 -15.21
N ALA A 100 19.09 22.88 -16.30
CA ALA A 100 19.85 23.80 -17.14
C ALA A 100 19.05 24.36 -18.33
N GLU A 101 17.85 23.82 -18.58
CA GLU A 101 16.98 24.18 -19.71
C GLU A 101 15.56 24.40 -19.20
N ARG A 102 14.74 25.17 -19.93
CA ARG A 102 13.31 25.30 -19.66
C ARG A 102 12.63 23.93 -19.74
N ARG A 103 11.68 23.68 -18.84
CA ARG A 103 10.86 22.47 -18.83
C ARG A 103 9.39 22.79 -18.86
N ARG A 104 8.62 21.89 -19.45
CA ARG A 104 7.15 21.95 -19.49
C ARG A 104 6.55 20.66 -18.99
N ALA A 105 5.35 20.75 -18.43
CA ALA A 105 4.55 19.60 -18.10
C ALA A 105 3.10 19.81 -18.54
N GLU A 106 2.53 18.76 -19.12
CA GLU A 106 1.08 18.65 -19.31
C GLU A 106 0.50 18.06 -18.02
N VAL A 107 -0.51 18.71 -17.48
CA VAL A 107 -1.12 18.37 -16.20
C VAL A 107 -2.61 18.17 -16.43
N GLU A 108 -3.14 17.07 -15.92
CA GLU A 108 -4.58 16.85 -15.74
C GLU A 108 -4.85 16.76 -14.24
N ILE A 109 -5.73 17.63 -13.73
CA ILE A 109 -6.18 17.57 -12.34
C ILE A 109 -7.68 17.39 -12.31
N THR A 110 -8.11 16.38 -11.55
CA THR A 110 -9.50 16.18 -11.16
C THR A 110 -9.58 16.37 -9.66
N ALA A 111 -10.31 17.41 -9.25
CA ALA A 111 -10.72 17.58 -7.87
C ALA A 111 -12.08 16.90 -7.71
N THR A 112 -12.13 15.90 -6.84
CA THR A 112 -13.38 15.29 -6.42
C THR A 112 -13.81 15.94 -5.11
N ALA A 113 -15.12 16.16 -4.94
CA ALA A 113 -15.69 16.79 -3.74
C ALA A 113 -15.15 16.15 -2.46
N PRO A 114 -15.15 16.82 -1.30
CA PRO A 114 -14.80 16.18 -0.03
C PRO A 114 -15.63 14.90 0.14
N GLY A 115 -14.96 13.75 0.19
CA GLY A 115 -15.58 12.44 -0.06
C GLY A 115 -15.48 11.98 -1.53
N GLY A 116 -14.37 12.29 -2.19
CA GLY A 116 -14.24 12.23 -3.65
C GLY A 116 -13.62 10.95 -4.21
N VAL A 117 -13.28 10.02 -3.34
CA VAL A 117 -13.88 8.71 -3.50
C VAL A 117 -14.99 8.74 -2.46
N GLU A 118 -16.27 8.60 -2.85
CA GLU A 118 -17.34 8.46 -1.85
C GLU A 118 -16.80 7.47 -0.81
N PRO A 119 -16.79 7.77 0.50
CA PRO A 119 -16.47 6.79 1.54
C PRO A 119 -16.93 5.38 1.14
N GLU A 120 -18.17 5.32 0.67
CA GLU A 120 -18.85 4.16 0.13
C GLU A 120 -18.23 3.59 -1.16
N ALA A 121 -17.74 4.41 -2.09
CA ALA A 121 -17.03 3.95 -3.29
C ALA A 121 -15.59 3.48 -3.01
N TYR A 122 -14.89 4.09 -2.05
CA TYR A 122 -13.56 3.63 -1.63
C TYR A 122 -13.70 2.34 -0.86
N GLU A 123 -14.66 2.29 0.05
CA GLU A 123 -15.06 1.08 0.77
C GLU A 123 -15.50 0.01 -0.22
N ALA A 124 -16.35 0.31 -1.19
CA ALA A 124 -16.76 -0.65 -2.19
C ALA A 124 -15.60 -1.12 -3.06
N ALA A 125 -14.65 -0.26 -3.41
CA ALA A 125 -13.46 -0.64 -4.17
C ALA A 125 -12.47 -1.48 -3.33
N ALA A 126 -12.23 -1.08 -2.07
CA ALA A 126 -11.39 -1.80 -1.12
C ALA A 126 -12.00 -3.16 -0.77
N ASP A 127 -13.31 -3.20 -0.57
CA ASP A 127 -14.08 -4.41 -0.31
C ASP A 127 -14.15 -5.31 -1.54
N ALA A 128 -14.36 -4.77 -2.74
CA ALA A 128 -14.25 -5.55 -3.97
C ALA A 128 -12.85 -6.14 -4.18
N MET A 129 -11.79 -5.36 -3.89
CA MET A 129 -10.42 -5.85 -3.95
C MET A 129 -10.16 -6.93 -2.91
N LEU A 130 -10.57 -6.72 -1.66
CA LEU A 130 -10.39 -7.69 -0.58
C LEU A 130 -11.22 -8.96 -0.80
N ARG A 131 -12.43 -8.85 -1.33
CA ARG A 131 -13.22 -10.00 -1.78
C ARG A 131 -12.51 -10.75 -2.90
N ALA A 132 -11.97 -10.07 -3.91
CA ALA A 132 -11.20 -10.73 -4.97
C ALA A 132 -9.95 -11.45 -4.41
N VAL A 133 -9.28 -10.86 -3.42
CA VAL A 133 -8.18 -11.52 -2.70
C VAL A 133 -8.69 -12.72 -1.89
N SER A 134 -9.80 -12.58 -1.16
CA SER A 134 -10.42 -13.66 -0.36
C SER A 134 -10.87 -14.81 -1.25
N GLU A 135 -11.50 -14.52 -2.38
CA GLU A 135 -11.92 -15.50 -3.39
C GLU A 135 -10.71 -16.20 -4.01
N GLY A 136 -9.67 -15.46 -4.38
CA GLY A 136 -8.41 -16.04 -4.84
C GLY A 136 -7.77 -16.94 -3.78
N MET A 137 -7.77 -16.52 -2.53
CA MET A 137 -7.28 -17.33 -1.41
C MET A 137 -8.16 -18.57 -1.17
N ALA A 138 -9.48 -18.45 -1.25
CA ALA A 138 -10.42 -19.57 -1.09
C ALA A 138 -10.26 -20.61 -2.21
N GLN A 139 -9.79 -20.21 -3.40
CA GLN A 139 -9.40 -21.16 -4.45
C GLN A 139 -8.06 -21.85 -4.14
N MET A 140 -7.13 -21.14 -3.48
CA MET A 140 -5.80 -21.68 -3.16
C MET A 140 -5.76 -22.48 -1.85
N LEU A 141 -6.72 -22.26 -0.96
CA LEU A 141 -6.80 -22.86 0.36
C LEU A 141 -8.04 -23.75 0.48
N ARG A 142 -8.06 -24.63 1.49
CA ARG A 142 -9.21 -25.50 1.79
C ARG A 142 -10.29 -24.84 2.63
N PHE A 143 -10.18 -23.54 2.82
CA PHE A 143 -11.13 -22.77 3.61
C PHE A 143 -11.20 -21.36 3.05
N ASP A 144 -12.37 -20.75 3.24
CA ASP A 144 -12.56 -19.34 2.97
C ASP A 144 -12.06 -18.54 4.18
N PRO A 145 -11.07 -17.66 4.01
CA PRO A 145 -10.65 -16.78 5.09
C PRO A 145 -11.71 -15.72 5.45
N GLY A 146 -12.68 -15.47 4.57
CA GLY A 146 -13.84 -14.62 4.85
C GLY A 146 -13.49 -13.15 5.05
N PHE A 147 -12.51 -12.64 4.33
CA PHE A 147 -12.13 -11.22 4.45
C PHE A 147 -13.16 -10.33 3.79
N SER A 148 -13.53 -9.26 4.49
CA SER A 148 -14.34 -8.15 3.99
C SER A 148 -13.67 -6.83 4.40
N ALA A 149 -13.97 -5.74 3.71
CA ALA A 149 -13.49 -4.42 4.08
C ALA A 149 -14.62 -3.55 4.60
N GLY A 150 -14.34 -2.67 5.57
CA GLY A 150 -15.30 -1.68 6.02
C GLY A 150 -14.71 -0.70 7.02
N ARG A 151 -15.51 0.29 7.43
CA ARG A 151 -15.13 1.21 8.50
C ARG A 151 -15.17 0.54 9.85
N CYS A 152 -14.11 0.73 10.62
CA CYS A 152 -14.10 0.39 12.04
C CYS A 152 -14.26 1.62 12.93
N GLY A 153 -14.10 2.84 12.39
CA GLY A 153 -14.14 4.07 13.17
C GLY A 153 -12.90 4.30 14.05
N ARG A 154 -11.85 3.50 13.84
CA ARG A 154 -10.58 3.53 14.56
C ARG A 154 -9.47 2.98 13.67
N VAL A 155 -8.22 3.37 13.94
CA VAL A 155 -7.07 2.80 13.22
C VAL A 155 -6.71 1.45 13.84
N ALA A 156 -7.24 0.38 13.26
CA ALA A 156 -6.93 -1.00 13.63
C ALA A 156 -6.84 -1.84 12.35
N PRO A 157 -6.05 -2.92 12.30
CA PRO A 157 -5.94 -3.75 11.10
C PRO A 157 -7.21 -4.59 10.89
N PHE A 158 -7.87 -5.00 11.99
CA PHE A 158 -9.07 -5.81 11.96
C PHE A 158 -10.15 -5.29 12.94
N GLY A 159 -11.40 -5.47 12.55
CA GLY A 159 -12.60 -5.24 13.35
C GLY A 159 -13.24 -6.56 13.78
N GLU A 160 -14.50 -6.48 14.24
CA GLU A 160 -15.27 -7.68 14.58
C GLU A 160 -15.51 -8.56 13.35
N GLY A 161 -15.59 -9.88 13.57
CA GLY A 161 -15.89 -10.83 12.50
C GLY A 161 -14.81 -10.99 11.43
N GLY A 162 -13.61 -10.42 11.60
CA GLY A 162 -12.53 -10.50 10.60
C GLY A 162 -12.61 -9.42 9.50
N LEU A 163 -13.44 -8.38 9.70
CA LEU A 163 -13.46 -7.18 8.88
C LEU A 163 -12.07 -6.54 8.85
N VAL A 164 -11.51 -6.25 7.67
CA VAL A 164 -10.32 -5.42 7.51
C VAL A 164 -10.75 -3.97 7.58
N CYS A 165 -10.27 -3.23 8.58
CA CYS A 165 -10.65 -1.83 8.73
C CYS A 165 -9.94 -0.98 7.69
N ILE A 166 -10.69 -0.17 6.92
CA ILE A 166 -10.14 0.68 5.86
C ILE A 166 -9.19 1.76 6.37
N GLU A 167 -9.31 2.15 7.64
CA GLU A 167 -8.49 3.18 8.27
C GLU A 167 -7.02 2.74 8.34
N PHE A 168 -6.76 1.44 8.53
CA PHE A 168 -5.41 0.89 8.58
C PHE A 168 -4.63 0.99 7.26
N PRO A 169 -5.11 0.45 6.11
CA PRO A 169 -4.39 0.57 4.85
C PRO A 169 -4.23 2.02 4.42
N LEU A 170 -5.22 2.90 4.68
CA LEU A 170 -5.08 4.33 4.43
C LEU A 170 -3.92 4.94 5.24
N THR A 171 -3.86 4.61 6.53
CA THR A 171 -2.78 5.07 7.43
C THR A 171 -1.42 4.55 6.96
N VAL A 172 -1.30 3.25 6.64
CA VAL A 172 -0.06 2.67 6.16
C VAL A 172 0.39 3.32 4.85
N MET A 173 -0.52 3.53 3.89
CA MET A 173 -0.22 4.15 2.60
C MET A 173 0.22 5.62 2.72
N ALA A 174 -0.28 6.33 3.73
CA ALA A 174 0.12 7.71 4.00
C ALA A 174 1.49 7.82 4.69
N ARG A 175 1.87 6.84 5.51
CA ARG A 175 3.07 6.89 6.36
C ARG A 175 4.27 6.14 5.78
N VAL A 176 4.04 5.15 4.92
CA VAL A 176 5.09 4.25 4.43
C VAL A 176 5.48 4.59 3.01
N THR A 177 6.78 4.83 2.82
CA THR A 177 7.41 4.90 1.50
C THR A 177 8.55 3.88 1.41
N PRO A 178 8.76 3.24 0.24
CA PRO A 178 8.00 3.36 -1.00
C PRO A 178 6.62 2.65 -0.95
N ARG A 179 5.76 2.92 -1.96
CA ARG A 179 4.41 2.33 -2.06
C ARG A 179 4.41 0.80 -2.01
N GLU A 180 5.46 0.18 -2.55
CA GLU A 180 5.64 -1.27 -2.52
C GLU A 180 5.77 -1.82 -1.09
N ALA A 181 6.46 -1.09 -0.20
CA ALA A 181 6.57 -1.44 1.20
C ALA A 181 5.22 -1.26 1.92
N ALA A 182 4.49 -0.18 1.62
CA ALA A 182 3.17 0.08 2.18
C ALA A 182 2.18 -1.05 1.84
N SER A 183 2.06 -1.39 0.54
CA SER A 183 1.25 -2.53 0.08
C SER A 183 1.72 -3.85 0.70
N GLY A 184 3.04 -4.04 0.83
CA GLY A 184 3.61 -5.21 1.48
C GLY A 184 3.19 -5.36 2.94
N ILE A 185 3.18 -4.26 3.71
CA ILE A 185 2.78 -4.25 5.13
C ILE A 185 1.30 -4.58 5.29
N ILE A 186 0.45 -4.01 4.44
CA ILE A 186 -0.99 -4.32 4.41
C ILE A 186 -1.20 -5.81 4.17
N MET A 187 -0.55 -6.35 3.13
CA MET A 187 -0.64 -7.77 2.79
C MET A 187 -0.09 -8.66 3.92
N LEU A 188 1.07 -8.33 4.49
CA LEU A 188 1.64 -9.08 5.60
C LEU A 188 0.67 -9.17 6.77
N THR A 189 -0.02 -8.06 7.09
CA THR A 189 -1.00 -8.01 8.17
C THR A 189 -2.20 -8.94 7.90
N ILE A 190 -2.73 -8.95 6.67
CA ILE A 190 -3.78 -9.87 6.22
C ILE A 190 -3.31 -11.33 6.35
N PHE A 191 -2.07 -11.61 5.94
CA PHE A 191 -1.50 -12.95 6.01
C PHE A 191 -1.18 -13.40 7.44
N CYS A 192 -0.89 -12.50 8.37
CA CYS A 192 -0.81 -12.81 9.79
C CYS A 192 -2.15 -13.36 10.31
N ARG A 193 -3.26 -12.73 9.93
CA ARG A 193 -4.59 -13.22 10.29
C ARG A 193 -4.92 -14.55 9.62
N LEU A 194 -4.51 -14.70 8.36
CA LEU A 194 -4.65 -15.96 7.62
C LEU A 194 -3.88 -17.11 8.30
N ALA A 195 -2.65 -16.85 8.73
CA ALA A 195 -1.79 -17.82 9.42
C ALA A 195 -2.43 -18.32 10.72
N GLU A 196 -3.04 -17.42 11.51
CA GLU A 196 -3.82 -17.81 12.69
C GLU A 196 -4.99 -18.72 12.32
N GLY A 197 -5.72 -18.40 11.24
CA GLY A 197 -6.81 -19.24 10.72
C GLY A 197 -6.35 -20.63 10.29
N MET A 198 -5.22 -20.72 9.57
CA MET A 198 -4.61 -21.99 9.15
C MET A 198 -4.26 -22.85 10.37
N ALA A 199 -3.59 -22.27 11.37
CA ALA A 199 -3.19 -22.98 12.57
C ALA A 199 -4.39 -23.40 13.44
N ALA A 200 -5.40 -22.54 13.58
CA ALA A 200 -6.58 -22.82 14.37
C ALA A 200 -7.36 -24.04 13.85
N ARG A 201 -7.41 -24.23 12.52
CA ARG A 201 -8.03 -25.42 11.89
C ARG A 201 -7.29 -26.73 12.22
N LEU A 202 -6.01 -26.63 12.56
CA LEU A 202 -5.20 -27.74 13.03
C LEU A 202 -5.21 -27.85 14.57
N GLY A 203 -6.08 -27.12 15.27
CA GLY A 203 -6.16 -27.11 16.72
C GLY A 203 -4.96 -26.45 17.41
N ARG A 204 -4.21 -25.59 16.69
CA ARG A 204 -3.00 -24.94 17.17
C ARG A 204 -3.22 -23.45 17.37
N ARG A 205 -2.58 -22.88 18.39
CA ARG A 205 -2.40 -21.43 18.55
C ARG A 205 -0.96 -21.09 18.22
N LEU A 206 -0.75 -19.94 17.58
CA LEU A 206 0.58 -19.45 17.23
C LEU A 206 1.01 -18.38 18.24
N SER A 207 2.29 -18.39 18.59
CA SER A 207 2.94 -17.18 19.11
C SER A 207 3.07 -16.11 18.02
N SER A 208 3.37 -14.86 18.38
CA SER A 208 3.56 -13.79 17.39
C SER A 208 4.68 -14.10 16.38
N GLU A 209 5.79 -14.71 16.83
CA GLU A 209 6.88 -15.11 15.92
C GLU A 209 6.46 -16.23 14.96
N GLU A 210 5.70 -17.21 15.45
CA GLU A 210 5.16 -18.28 14.61
C GLU A 210 4.13 -17.75 13.59
N ARG A 211 3.26 -16.84 14.01
CA ARG A 211 2.29 -16.16 13.13
C ARG A 211 3.01 -15.41 12.01
N ASP A 212 3.95 -14.55 12.37
CA ASP A 212 4.68 -13.72 11.40
C ASP A 212 5.47 -14.63 10.42
N GLY A 213 6.08 -15.70 10.93
CA GLY A 213 6.78 -16.71 10.11
C GLY A 213 5.87 -17.45 9.15
N LEU A 214 4.74 -17.96 9.62
CA LEU A 214 3.77 -18.67 8.76
C LEU A 214 3.14 -17.72 7.74
N ALA A 215 2.89 -16.46 8.10
CA ALA A 215 2.40 -15.43 7.19
C ALA A 215 3.37 -15.23 6.02
N VAL A 216 4.66 -14.99 6.31
CA VAL A 216 5.70 -14.79 5.28
C VAL A 216 5.88 -16.04 4.43
N ALA A 217 5.84 -17.23 5.02
CA ALA A 217 5.93 -18.48 4.27
C ALA A 217 4.74 -18.66 3.32
N THR A 218 3.53 -18.37 3.79
CA THR A 218 2.31 -18.45 2.98
C THR A 218 2.33 -17.41 1.85
N MET A 219 2.73 -16.17 2.13
CA MET A 219 2.94 -15.14 1.09
C MET A 219 3.93 -15.63 0.03
N THR A 220 5.04 -16.24 0.45
CA THR A 220 6.07 -16.76 -0.46
C THR A 220 5.51 -17.86 -1.38
N VAL A 221 4.82 -18.85 -0.82
CA VAL A 221 4.24 -19.97 -1.58
C VAL A 221 3.14 -19.50 -2.54
N LEU A 222 2.36 -18.49 -2.17
CA LEU A 222 1.28 -17.96 -3.00
C LEU A 222 1.74 -16.89 -4.00
N GLY A 223 3.06 -16.67 -4.15
CA GLY A 223 3.62 -15.73 -5.15
C GLY A 223 3.70 -14.27 -4.70
N TYR A 224 3.42 -13.99 -3.43
CA TYR A 224 3.54 -12.65 -2.80
C TYR A 224 4.89 -12.45 -2.09
N GLY A 225 5.92 -13.22 -2.43
CA GLY A 225 7.26 -13.10 -1.81
C GLY A 225 7.93 -11.74 -2.04
N GLY A 226 7.67 -11.07 -3.17
CA GLY A 226 8.13 -9.70 -3.43
C GLY A 226 7.58 -8.68 -2.43
N PRO A 227 6.23 -8.55 -2.33
CA PRO A 227 5.58 -7.74 -1.31
C PRO A 227 6.03 -8.06 0.13
N ALA A 228 6.18 -9.35 0.48
CA ALA A 228 6.67 -9.75 1.81
C ALA A 228 8.07 -9.19 2.08
N ARG A 229 9.01 -9.32 1.13
CA ARG A 229 10.36 -8.77 1.27
C ARG A 229 10.37 -7.25 1.39
N ALA A 230 9.52 -6.55 0.63
CA ALA A 230 9.41 -5.09 0.71
C ALA A 230 8.90 -4.64 2.10
N ALA A 231 7.89 -5.32 2.64
CA ALA A 231 7.36 -5.07 3.98
C ALA A 231 8.43 -5.28 5.05
N LEU A 232 9.09 -6.44 5.04
CA LEU A 232 10.11 -6.80 6.02
C LEU A 232 11.33 -5.90 5.92
N ALA A 233 11.72 -5.47 4.72
CA ALA A 233 12.81 -4.52 4.55
C ALA A 233 12.50 -3.17 5.18
N HIS A 234 11.26 -2.67 5.05
CA HIS A 234 10.83 -1.44 5.70
C HIS A 234 10.75 -1.61 7.23
N LEU A 235 10.08 -2.65 7.73
CA LEU A 235 9.90 -2.90 9.17
C LEU A 235 11.21 -3.23 9.89
N ALA A 236 12.22 -3.74 9.19
CA ALA A 236 13.58 -3.93 9.71
C ALA A 236 14.36 -2.60 9.87
N THR A 237 13.81 -1.47 9.44
CA THR A 237 14.37 -0.15 9.75
C THR A 237 14.08 0.20 11.21
N PRO A 238 15.07 0.64 12.01
CA PRO A 238 14.85 1.00 13.40
C PRO A 238 13.73 2.05 13.56
N GLY A 239 12.75 1.77 14.42
CA GLY A 239 11.65 2.69 14.71
C GLY A 239 10.49 2.64 13.71
N ALA A 240 10.63 1.98 12.55
CA ALA A 240 9.58 1.98 11.53
C ALA A 240 8.31 1.25 11.98
N ALA A 241 8.48 0.10 12.64
CA ALA A 241 7.35 -0.63 13.22
C ALA A 241 6.71 0.16 14.35
N GLU A 242 7.50 0.80 15.21
CA GLU A 242 7.02 1.59 16.34
C GLU A 242 6.20 2.80 15.90
N VAL A 243 6.60 3.49 14.82
CA VAL A 243 5.84 4.60 14.23
C VAL A 243 4.45 4.13 13.78
N LEU A 244 4.38 3.02 13.05
CA LEU A 244 3.09 2.49 12.60
C LEU A 244 2.23 2.02 13.77
N ARG A 245 2.83 1.34 14.75
CA ARG A 245 2.13 0.89 15.96
C ARG A 245 1.57 2.03 16.78
N ALA A 246 2.27 3.16 16.84
CA ALA A 246 1.80 4.34 17.57
C ALA A 246 0.53 4.96 16.96
N GLU A 247 0.29 4.74 15.66
CA GLU A 247 -0.94 5.17 14.98
C GLU A 247 -2.09 4.17 15.21
N MET A 248 -1.81 2.94 15.67
CA MET A 248 -2.81 1.88 15.86
C MET A 248 -3.42 1.93 17.25
N GLU A 249 -4.76 1.93 17.32
CA GLU A 249 -5.51 1.91 18.59
C GLU A 249 -5.70 0.50 19.15
N ALA A 250 -5.58 -0.53 18.31
CA ALA A 250 -5.71 -1.95 18.67
C ALA A 250 -4.83 -2.83 17.76
N ASP A 251 -4.52 -4.04 18.24
CA ASP A 251 -3.76 -5.08 17.51
C ASP A 251 -2.40 -4.59 16.97
N ALA A 252 -1.76 -3.64 17.66
CA ALA A 252 -0.48 -3.08 17.27
C ALA A 252 0.65 -4.13 17.23
N ASP A 253 0.51 -5.23 17.97
CA ASP A 253 1.46 -6.34 17.98
C ASP A 253 1.38 -7.22 16.71
N ILE A 254 0.44 -6.97 15.80
CA ILE A 254 0.30 -7.75 14.56
C ILE A 254 1.47 -7.57 13.60
N LEU A 255 2.12 -6.42 13.65
CA LEU A 255 3.32 -6.15 12.86
C LEU A 255 4.55 -6.74 13.57
N PRO A 256 5.51 -7.34 12.85
CA PRO A 256 6.78 -7.76 13.44
C PRO A 256 7.56 -6.54 13.93
N ASP A 257 8.28 -6.68 15.06
CA ASP A 257 9.26 -5.66 15.47
C ASP A 257 10.50 -5.70 14.56
N THR A 258 11.36 -4.68 14.68
CA THR A 258 12.56 -4.56 13.86
C THR A 258 13.42 -5.83 13.86
N GLY A 259 13.59 -6.45 15.03
CA GLY A 259 14.40 -7.67 15.17
C GLY A 259 13.76 -8.89 14.50
N ARG A 260 12.45 -9.07 14.65
CA ARG A 260 11.69 -10.13 13.97
C ARG A 260 11.67 -9.91 12.46
N ALA A 261 11.40 -8.69 12.00
CA ALA A 261 11.37 -8.35 10.59
C ALA A 261 12.70 -8.64 9.90
N GLN A 262 13.81 -8.29 10.55
CA GLN A 262 15.16 -8.61 10.07
C GLN A 262 15.37 -10.13 9.94
N ARG A 263 15.05 -10.92 10.99
CA ARG A 263 15.21 -12.38 10.94
C ARG A 263 14.40 -13.02 9.83
N LEU A 264 13.12 -12.66 9.71
CA LEU A 264 12.23 -13.18 8.66
C LEU A 264 12.73 -12.82 7.25
N ARG A 265 13.28 -11.61 7.08
CA ARG A 265 13.88 -11.20 5.81
C ARG A 265 15.11 -12.04 5.47
N ASP A 266 15.95 -12.30 6.46
CA ASP A 266 17.21 -13.04 6.29
C ASP A 266 16.96 -14.55 6.09
N GLU A 267 15.91 -15.11 6.70
CA GLU A 267 15.46 -16.50 6.45
C GLU A 267 14.98 -16.70 5.01
N GLY A 268 14.27 -15.72 4.45
CA GLY A 268 13.77 -15.76 3.07
C GLY A 268 12.98 -17.03 2.76
N GLU A 269 13.27 -17.65 1.61
CA GLU A 269 12.59 -18.88 1.19
C GLU A 269 12.94 -20.10 2.05
N ALA A 270 14.10 -20.10 2.72
CA ALA A 270 14.49 -21.20 3.60
C ALA A 270 13.53 -21.31 4.81
N GLY A 271 12.91 -20.21 5.22
CA GLY A 271 11.89 -20.18 6.27
C GLY A 271 10.62 -20.98 5.94
N VAL A 272 10.32 -21.21 4.65
CA VAL A 272 9.11 -21.93 4.21
C VAL A 272 9.10 -23.38 4.71
N ALA A 273 10.27 -24.04 4.73
CA ALA A 273 10.39 -25.45 5.13
C ALA A 273 9.90 -25.70 6.57
N ARG A 274 10.00 -24.70 7.47
CA ARG A 274 9.50 -24.78 8.85
C ARG A 274 7.99 -24.95 8.93
N TRP A 275 7.28 -24.47 7.90
CA TRP A 275 5.82 -24.43 7.84
C TRP A 275 5.24 -25.49 6.91
N HIS A 276 6.07 -26.40 6.40
CA HIS A 276 5.74 -27.37 5.37
C HIS A 276 4.40 -28.09 5.63
N ASP A 277 4.24 -28.70 6.80
CA ASP A 277 3.05 -29.52 7.10
C ASP A 277 1.78 -28.67 7.22
N VAL A 278 1.89 -27.47 7.81
CA VAL A 278 0.76 -26.53 7.95
C VAL A 278 0.33 -26.01 6.57
N LEU A 279 1.30 -25.68 5.72
CA LEU A 279 1.06 -25.25 4.34
C LEU A 279 0.37 -26.36 3.56
N LEU A 280 0.94 -27.57 3.51
CA LEU A 280 0.36 -28.70 2.79
C LEU A 280 -1.08 -28.96 3.27
N ALA A 281 -1.31 -29.03 4.58
CA ALA A 281 -2.64 -29.26 5.15
C ALA A 281 -3.69 -28.19 4.80
N SER A 282 -3.24 -26.96 4.55
CA SER A 282 -4.11 -25.80 4.28
C SER A 282 -4.39 -25.57 2.81
N LEU A 283 -3.51 -26.01 1.90
CA LEU A 283 -3.63 -25.78 0.45
C LEU A 283 -4.72 -26.65 -0.17
N SER A 284 -5.44 -26.07 -1.15
CA SER A 284 -6.50 -26.74 -1.90
C SER A 284 -5.95 -27.89 -2.76
N ASP A 285 -6.81 -28.84 -3.12
CA ASP A 285 -6.40 -30.00 -3.93
C ASP A 285 -5.89 -29.58 -5.31
N MET A 286 -6.47 -28.52 -5.89
CA MET A 286 -5.98 -27.91 -7.13
C MET A 286 -4.53 -27.42 -6.98
N VAL A 287 -4.20 -26.76 -5.87
CA VAL A 287 -2.83 -26.28 -5.64
C VAL A 287 -1.89 -27.46 -5.40
N LEU A 288 -2.32 -28.46 -4.63
CA LEU A 288 -1.54 -29.67 -4.41
C LEU A 288 -1.23 -30.42 -5.71
N GLU A 289 -2.20 -30.58 -6.60
CA GLU A 289 -1.99 -31.20 -7.94
C GLU A 289 -0.93 -30.46 -8.76
N ARG A 290 -0.97 -29.12 -8.73
CA ARG A 290 0.04 -28.29 -9.39
C ARG A 290 1.43 -28.49 -8.78
N ILE A 291 1.52 -28.54 -7.46
CA ILE A 291 2.78 -28.78 -6.73
C ILE A 291 3.31 -30.20 -7.01
N GLU A 292 2.45 -31.21 -7.04
CA GLU A 292 2.84 -32.60 -7.34
C GLU A 292 3.44 -32.73 -8.74
N THR A 293 2.89 -32.00 -9.71
CA THR A 293 3.38 -31.97 -11.10
C THR A 293 4.73 -31.24 -11.24
N ALA A 294 4.92 -30.16 -10.48
CA ALA A 294 6.15 -29.36 -10.51
C ALA A 294 6.53 -28.92 -9.09
N PRO A 295 7.20 -29.79 -8.31
CA PRO A 295 7.49 -29.50 -6.91
C PRO A 295 8.46 -28.32 -6.77
N PRO A 296 8.11 -27.28 -5.99
CA PRO A 296 9.03 -26.22 -5.63
C PRO A 296 10.06 -26.73 -4.63
N SER A 297 11.14 -25.97 -4.43
CA SER A 297 12.29 -26.35 -3.59
C SER A 297 11.96 -26.65 -2.12
N TRP A 298 10.82 -26.18 -1.62
CA TRP A 298 10.41 -26.35 -0.23
C TRP A 298 9.58 -27.63 0.03
N THR A 299 9.18 -28.38 -1.01
CA THR A 299 8.41 -29.64 -0.85
C THR A 299 8.76 -30.66 -1.96
N SER A 300 8.08 -31.80 -1.95
CA SER A 300 8.27 -32.89 -2.93
C SER A 300 6.94 -33.50 -3.34
N ALA A 301 6.90 -34.11 -4.53
CA ALA A 301 5.72 -34.83 -5.01
C ALA A 301 5.28 -35.94 -4.02
N GLY A 302 6.22 -36.65 -3.40
CA GLY A 302 5.92 -37.69 -2.42
C GLY A 302 5.26 -37.16 -1.14
N ALA A 303 5.69 -35.99 -0.66
CA ALA A 303 5.07 -35.33 0.48
C ALA A 303 3.63 -34.90 0.16
N VAL A 304 3.41 -34.35 -1.04
CA VAL A 304 2.06 -33.99 -1.52
C VAL A 304 1.17 -35.23 -1.65
N ALA A 305 1.66 -36.31 -2.24
CA ALA A 305 0.90 -37.55 -2.37
C ALA A 305 0.49 -38.13 -1.01
N THR A 306 1.39 -38.02 -0.01
CA THR A 306 1.10 -38.44 1.37
C THR A 306 -0.02 -37.61 1.99
N GLU A 307 0.06 -36.28 1.86
CA GLU A 307 -0.99 -35.38 2.36
C GLU A 307 -2.33 -35.64 1.66
N ARG A 308 -2.35 -35.84 0.34
CA ARG A 308 -3.58 -36.15 -0.40
C ARG A 308 -4.19 -37.48 0.03
N ALA A 309 -3.37 -38.50 0.28
CA ALA A 309 -3.84 -39.78 0.79
C ALA A 309 -4.44 -39.66 2.20
N ALA A 310 -3.82 -38.85 3.08
CA ALA A 310 -4.33 -38.58 4.41
C ALA A 310 -5.70 -37.87 4.42
N ARG A 311 -6.06 -37.17 3.35
CA ARG A 311 -7.38 -36.51 3.19
C ARG A 311 -8.49 -37.44 2.70
N ALA A 312 -8.11 -38.52 2.02
CA ALA A 312 -9.06 -39.45 1.39
C ALA A 312 -9.54 -40.55 2.34
N GLY A 313 -8.82 -40.78 3.45
CA GLY A 313 -9.20 -41.70 4.53
C GLY A 313 -9.91 -40.99 5.67
#